data_AF-V6IVV7-F1
#
_entry.id   AF-V6IVV7-F1
#
_cell.length_a   1.000
_cell.length_b   1.000
_cell.length_c   1.000
_cell.angle_alpha   90.00
_cell.angle_beta   90.00
_cell.angle_gamma   90.00
#
_symmetry.space_group_name_H-M   'P 1'
#
loop_
_entity.id
_entity.type
_entity.pdbx_description
1 polymer ?
#
loop_
_entity_poly.entity_id
_entity_poly.type
_entity_poly.pdbx_seq_one_letter_code
_entity_poly.pdbx_strand_id
1 'polypeptide(L)'
;MDKYMGEGLLTRYGNHDVKVKLQWGKYKGEVVTSLGGNSIGASVIQTIASMLEDGDMSFKRTAVNEKHIEFEQDDGKQYGYPKHFNLYDGDDVLKIDALDGECITGIEIIDFQEEKHV
;
A
#
# COMPACT_ATOMS: atom_id res chain seq x y z
N MET A 1 -15.52 20.09 7.08
CA MET A 1 -14.97 19.25 8.17
C MET A 1 -16.09 18.33 8.59
N ASP A 2 -16.20 17.18 7.93
CA ASP A 2 -17.29 16.24 8.20
C ASP A 2 -16.90 15.21 9.24
N LYS A 3 -17.91 14.93 10.06
CA LYS A 3 -17.89 14.27 11.35
C LYS A 3 -17.43 12.81 11.23
N TYR A 4 -16.19 12.55 11.61
CA TYR A 4 -15.68 11.19 11.84
C TYR A 4 -15.63 10.85 13.34
N MET A 5 -16.62 11.29 14.11
CA MET A 5 -16.77 10.89 15.50
C MET A 5 -18.22 10.59 15.84
N GLY A 6 -18.47 9.32 16.07
CA GLY A 6 -19.58 8.83 16.89
C GLY A 6 -20.85 8.49 16.11
N GLU A 7 -20.96 7.21 15.71
CA GLU A 7 -22.14 6.38 15.98
C GLU A 7 -21.84 4.93 15.54
N GLY A 8 -21.58 4.06 16.52
CA GLY A 8 -21.44 2.61 16.32
C GLY A 8 -20.05 2.16 15.86
N LEU A 9 -19.26 1.61 16.79
CA LEU A 9 -18.15 0.69 16.55
C LEU A 9 -18.67 -0.64 15.94
N LEU A 10 -19.49 -0.56 14.89
CA LEU A 10 -19.69 -1.68 13.99
C LEU A 10 -18.44 -1.71 13.13
N THR A 11 -17.54 -2.59 13.52
CA THR A 11 -16.48 -3.15 12.69
C THR A 11 -17.04 -3.46 11.29
N ARG A 12 -16.87 -2.52 10.35
CA ARG A 12 -17.33 -2.67 8.97
C ARG A 12 -16.29 -3.48 8.24
N TYR A 13 -16.69 -4.67 7.81
CA TYR A 13 -15.85 -5.50 6.96
C TYR A 13 -15.82 -4.89 5.57
N GLY A 14 -14.64 -4.83 4.97
CA GLY A 14 -14.50 -4.25 3.64
C GLY A 14 -13.08 -4.28 3.13
N ASN A 15 -12.89 -3.71 1.94
CA ASN A 15 -11.58 -3.56 1.32
C ASN A 15 -11.18 -2.09 1.32
N HIS A 16 -9.98 -1.81 1.85
CA HIS A 16 -9.35 -0.50 1.86
C HIS A 16 -8.29 -0.45 0.77
N ASP A 17 -8.40 0.49 -0.15
CA ASP A 17 -7.27 0.83 -1.02
C ASP A 17 -6.47 1.94 -0.34
N VAL A 18 -5.17 1.70 -0.19
CA VAL A 18 -4.26 2.52 0.61
C VAL A 18 -3.12 2.99 -0.28
N LYS A 19 -2.90 4.29 -0.32
CA LYS A 19 -1.75 4.91 -0.95
C LYS A 19 -0.64 5.08 0.08
N VAL A 20 0.56 4.69 -0.30
CA VAL A 20 1.77 4.81 0.51
C VAL A 20 2.77 5.68 -0.24
N LYS A 21 3.30 6.68 0.46
CA LYS A 21 4.31 7.61 -0.06
C LYS A 21 5.68 7.21 0.46
N LEU A 22 6.61 7.03 -0.46
CA LEU A 22 7.99 6.60 -0.20
C LEU A 22 8.96 7.72 -0.52
N GLN A 23 9.99 7.92 0.30
CA GLN A 23 11.07 8.86 0.03
C GLN A 23 12.41 8.33 0.54
N TRP A 24 13.45 8.45 -0.28
CA TRP A 24 14.84 8.23 0.13
C TRP A 24 15.73 9.33 -0.45
N GLY A 25 16.24 10.21 0.42
CA GLY A 25 16.94 11.42 -0.04
C GLY A 25 16.05 12.26 -0.95
N LYS A 26 16.45 12.43 -2.22
CA LYS A 26 15.70 13.17 -3.25
C LYS A 26 14.63 12.33 -3.98
N TYR A 27 14.77 11.00 -3.95
CA TYR A 27 13.91 10.08 -4.68
C TYR A 27 12.55 9.95 -3.99
N LYS A 28 11.47 9.98 -4.79
CA LYS A 28 10.10 9.89 -4.30
C LYS A 28 9.31 8.86 -5.10
N GLY A 29 8.31 8.27 -4.47
CA GLY A 29 7.35 7.42 -5.16
C GLY A 29 6.07 7.24 -4.38
N GLU A 30 5.07 6.71 -5.08
CA GLU A 30 3.79 6.35 -4.51
C GLU A 30 3.43 4.93 -4.94
N VAL A 31 2.95 4.12 -4.01
CA VAL A 31 2.40 2.80 -4.32
C VAL A 31 1.01 2.68 -3.72
N VAL A 32 0.15 1.91 -4.38
CA VAL A 32 -1.23 1.67 -3.97
C VAL A 32 -1.41 0.19 -3.68
N THR A 33 -1.88 -0.14 -2.48
CA THR A 33 -2.13 -1.50 -2.05
C THR A 33 -3.56 -1.65 -1.57
N SER A 34 -3.99 -2.89 -1.36
CA SER A 34 -5.33 -3.20 -0.87
C SER A 34 -5.26 -4.07 0.37
N LEU A 35 -6.02 -3.71 1.39
CA LEU A 35 -6.19 -4.51 2.60
C LEU A 35 -7.67 -4.80 2.80
N GLY A 36 -8.01 -6.08 2.71
CA GLY A 36 -9.32 -6.58 3.12
C GLY A 36 -9.35 -6.88 4.62
N GLY A 37 -10.50 -6.70 5.25
CA GLY A 37 -10.72 -7.19 6.60
C GLY A 37 -11.56 -6.28 7.47
N ASN A 38 -11.39 -6.49 8.77
CA ASN A 38 -12.14 -5.82 9.81
C ASN A 38 -11.28 -4.79 10.55
N SER A 39 -10.94 -3.70 9.87
CA SER A 39 -9.96 -2.75 10.39
C SER A 39 -10.55 -1.36 10.60
N ILE A 40 -10.36 -0.81 11.80
CA ILE A 40 -10.65 0.59 12.11
C ILE A 40 -9.52 1.41 11.49
N GLY A 41 -9.80 2.55 10.84
CA GLY A 41 -8.84 3.24 9.96
C GLY A 41 -7.37 3.38 10.45
N ALA A 42 -7.12 3.54 11.75
CA ALA A 42 -5.75 3.55 12.30
C ALA A 42 -5.03 2.19 12.26
N SER A 43 -5.75 1.07 12.43
CA SER A 43 -5.18 -0.27 12.34
C SER A 43 -4.83 -0.63 10.90
N VAL A 44 -5.58 -0.15 9.90
CA VAL A 44 -5.24 -0.30 8.47
C VAL A 44 -3.85 0.27 8.21
N ILE A 45 -3.60 1.50 8.66
CA ILE A 45 -2.33 2.20 8.39
C ILE A 45 -1.15 1.44 9.02
N GLN A 46 -1.28 1.00 10.28
CA GLN A 46 -0.23 0.24 10.96
C GLN A 46 0.02 -1.12 10.28
N THR A 47 -1.05 -1.84 9.91
CA THR A 47 -0.93 -3.11 9.20
C THR A 47 -0.21 -2.94 7.86
N ILE A 48 -0.55 -1.92 7.08
CA ILE A 48 0.11 -1.65 5.80
C ILE A 48 1.60 -1.34 5.99
N ALA A 49 1.96 -0.54 7.00
CA ALA A 49 3.36 -0.24 7.29
C ALA A 49 4.15 -1.53 7.59
N SER A 50 3.64 -2.38 8.49
CA SER A 50 4.32 -3.65 8.83
C SER A 50 4.39 -4.62 7.65
N MET A 51 3.32 -4.76 6.85
CA MET A 51 3.34 -5.65 5.69
C MET A 51 4.31 -5.17 4.59
N LEU A 52 4.55 -3.86 4.47
CA LEU A 52 5.59 -3.32 3.58
C LEU A 52 6.98 -3.65 4.08
N GLU A 53 7.21 -3.49 5.38
CA GLU A 53 8.49 -3.82 6.03
C GLU A 53 8.82 -5.31 5.88
N ASP A 54 7.83 -6.17 6.08
CA ASP A 54 7.98 -7.62 5.99
C ASP A 54 7.97 -8.15 4.54
N GLY A 55 7.66 -7.29 3.55
CA GLY A 55 7.48 -7.69 2.15
C GLY A 55 6.27 -8.60 1.91
N ASP A 56 5.33 -8.68 2.86
CA ASP A 56 4.12 -9.53 2.81
C ASP A 56 2.90 -8.76 2.28
N MET A 57 3.09 -7.93 1.24
CA MET A 57 1.98 -7.26 0.56
C MET A 57 1.71 -7.76 -0.85
N SER A 58 0.42 -8.00 -1.13
CA SER A 58 -0.10 -8.17 -2.49
C SER A 58 -0.47 -6.82 -3.09
N PHE A 59 0.14 -6.46 -4.21
CA PHE A 59 -0.18 -5.21 -4.92
C PHE A 59 -1.01 -5.47 -6.17
N LYS A 60 -1.99 -4.61 -6.43
CA LYS A 60 -2.73 -4.60 -7.70
C LYS A 60 -1.84 -4.00 -8.80
N ARG A 61 -1.89 -4.55 -10.01
CA ARG A 61 -1.31 -3.86 -11.19
C ARG A 61 -2.12 -2.61 -11.47
N THR A 62 -1.53 -1.47 -11.17
CA THR A 62 -2.06 -0.15 -11.48
C THR A 62 -0.95 0.65 -12.16
N ALA A 63 -1.32 1.65 -12.96
CA ALA A 63 -0.34 2.53 -13.59
C ALA A 63 0.54 3.28 -12.57
N VAL A 64 0.12 3.36 -11.31
CA VAL A 64 0.93 3.92 -10.22
C VAL A 64 1.98 2.89 -9.78
N ASN A 65 1.55 1.67 -9.49
CA ASN A 65 2.46 0.61 -9.03
C ASN A 65 3.45 0.19 -10.10
N GLU A 66 3.04 0.10 -11.37
CA GLU A 66 3.93 -0.30 -12.48
C GLU A 66 5.06 0.70 -12.73
N LYS A 67 4.95 1.93 -12.20
CA LYS A 67 6.07 2.88 -12.19
C LYS A 67 7.14 2.49 -11.18
N HIS A 68 6.78 1.82 -10.09
CA HIS A 68 7.64 1.68 -8.93
C HIS A 68 7.90 0.25 -8.50
N ILE A 69 7.17 -0.72 -9.04
CA ILE A 69 7.21 -2.11 -8.60
C ILE A 69 7.56 -3.01 -9.79
N GLU A 70 8.61 -3.80 -9.62
CA GLU A 70 8.90 -4.93 -10.50
C GLU A 70 8.13 -6.15 -9.99
N PHE A 71 7.13 -6.57 -10.75
CA PHE A 71 6.40 -7.81 -10.46
C PHE A 71 7.17 -8.99 -11.03
N GLU A 72 7.60 -9.92 -10.18
CA GLU A 72 8.19 -11.19 -10.63
C GLU A 72 7.16 -11.96 -11.48
N GLN A 73 7.62 -12.52 -12.60
CA GLN A 73 6.83 -13.45 -13.42
C GLN A 73 7.36 -14.85 -13.17
N ASP A 74 6.51 -15.76 -12.69
CA ASP A 74 6.85 -17.18 -12.63
C ASP A 74 5.79 -17.98 -13.40
N ASP A 75 6.23 -18.82 -14.34
CA ASP A 75 5.42 -19.75 -15.15
C ASP A 75 4.08 -19.19 -15.70
N GLY A 76 4.09 -17.95 -16.20
CA GLY A 76 2.91 -17.32 -16.80
C GLY A 76 1.76 -17.03 -15.82
N LYS A 77 1.98 -17.25 -14.52
CA LYS A 77 1.08 -16.94 -13.43
C LYS A 77 1.68 -15.81 -12.59
N GLN A 78 1.11 -14.61 -12.71
CA GLN A 78 1.51 -13.47 -11.89
C GLN A 78 1.04 -13.67 -10.44
N TYR A 79 1.91 -14.24 -9.62
CA TYR A 79 1.82 -14.19 -8.16
C TYR A 79 3.16 -13.64 -7.68
N GLY A 80 3.15 -12.52 -6.97
CA GLY A 80 4.41 -11.92 -6.56
C GLY A 80 4.18 -10.74 -5.64
N TYR A 81 4.43 -10.98 -4.36
CA TYR A 81 4.84 -9.96 -3.42
C TYR A 81 6.04 -9.21 -4.03
N PRO A 82 6.03 -7.87 -4.12
CA PRO A 82 7.13 -7.18 -4.73
C PRO A 82 8.35 -7.24 -3.84
N LYS A 83 9.42 -7.85 -4.35
CA LYS A 83 10.71 -7.90 -3.66
C LYS A 83 11.52 -6.62 -3.82
N HIS A 84 11.14 -5.74 -4.75
CA HIS A 84 11.91 -4.55 -5.08
C HIS A 84 11.01 -3.35 -5.39
N PHE A 85 11.42 -2.17 -4.91
CA PHE A 85 10.80 -0.90 -5.23
C PHE A 85 11.79 0.03 -5.95
N ASN A 86 11.39 0.54 -7.10
CA ASN A 86 12.13 1.51 -7.91
C ASN A 86 11.53 2.92 -7.74
N LEU A 87 12.24 3.82 -7.07
CA LEU A 87 11.84 5.22 -6.92
C LEU A 87 12.53 6.10 -7.97
N TYR A 88 11.87 7.19 -8.39
CA TYR A 88 12.32 8.03 -9.51
C TYR A 88 12.49 9.49 -9.09
N ASP A 89 13.48 10.16 -9.67
CA ASP A 89 13.66 11.62 -9.65
C ASP A 89 14.28 12.08 -10.98
N GLY A 90 13.46 12.63 -11.88
CA GLY A 90 13.89 12.88 -13.26
C GLY A 90 14.20 11.57 -14.00
N ASP A 91 15.41 11.45 -14.54
CA ASP A 91 15.90 10.25 -15.24
C ASP A 91 16.63 9.26 -14.31
N ASP A 92 16.86 9.62 -13.05
CA ASP A 92 17.57 8.78 -12.07
C ASP A 92 16.60 7.76 -11.43
N VAL A 93 17.12 6.56 -11.15
CA VAL A 93 16.36 5.45 -10.51
C VAL A 93 17.10 4.95 -9.27
N LEU A 94 16.37 4.81 -8.15
CA LEU A 94 16.84 4.15 -6.94
C LEU A 94 16.06 2.83 -6.73
N LYS A 95 16.78 1.71 -6.66
CA LYS A 95 16.21 0.40 -6.33
C LYS A 95 16.41 0.08 -4.85
N ILE A 96 15.35 -0.36 -4.19
CA ILE A 96 15.32 -0.74 -2.77
C ILE A 96 14.86 -2.19 -2.67
N ASP A 97 15.69 -3.05 -2.06
CA ASP A 97 15.46 -4.50 -1.94
C ASP A 97 14.64 -4.89 -0.69
N ALA A 98 14.48 -3.99 0.27
CA ALA A 98 13.57 -4.11 1.41
C ALA A 98 13.20 -2.72 1.92
N LEU A 99 11.92 -2.47 2.17
CA LEU A 99 11.49 -1.21 2.77
C LEU A 99 11.74 -1.25 4.27
N ASP A 100 12.74 -0.51 4.74
CA ASP A 100 12.74 -0.11 6.15
C ASP A 100 11.64 0.95 6.34
N GLY A 101 10.95 0.94 7.48
CA GLY A 101 9.88 1.88 7.80
C GLY A 101 10.30 3.35 7.67
N GLU A 102 11.60 3.61 7.76
CA GLU A 102 12.22 4.93 7.54
C GLU A 102 11.97 5.53 6.14
N CYS A 103 11.68 4.70 5.13
CA CYS A 103 11.37 5.16 3.78
C CYS A 103 9.93 5.70 3.64
N ILE A 104 9.04 5.33 4.57
CA ILE A 104 7.61 5.65 4.49
C ILE A 104 7.38 7.05 5.07
N THR A 105 6.94 7.97 4.22
CA THR A 105 6.66 9.36 4.62
C THR A 105 5.19 9.68 4.80
N GLY A 106 4.30 8.78 4.37
CA GLY A 106 2.87 8.94 4.56
C GLY A 106 2.08 7.73 4.07
N ILE A 107 0.96 7.49 4.74
CA ILE A 107 -0.01 6.44 4.40
C ILE A 107 -1.40 7.08 4.43
N GLU A 108 -2.19 6.84 3.39
CA GLU A 108 -3.49 7.44 3.18
C GLU A 108 -4.48 6.38 2.67
N ILE A 109 -5.64 6.25 3.32
CA ILE A 109 -6.75 5.45 2.79
C ILE A 109 -7.40 6.28 1.68
N ILE A 110 -7.36 5.80 0.43
CA ILE A 110 -7.85 6.52 -0.74
C ILE A 110 -9.21 6.01 -1.25
N ASP A 111 -9.58 4.77 -0.92
CA ASP A 111 -10.90 4.22 -1.16
C ASP A 111 -11.28 3.22 -0.04
N PHE A 112 -12.57 3.09 0.21
CA PHE A 112 -13.12 2.07 1.10
C PHE A 112 -14.40 1.48 0.51
N GLN A 113 -14.39 0.18 0.30
CA GLN A 113 -15.54 -0.58 -0.19
C GLN A 113 -16.05 -1.49 0.91
N GLU A 114 -17.21 -1.14 1.46
CA GLU A 114 -17.89 -1.95 2.48
C GLU A 114 -18.44 -3.24 1.85
N GLU A 115 -18.07 -4.39 2.42
CA GLU A 115 -18.66 -5.67 2.04
C GLU A 115 -20.04 -5.79 2.68
N LYS A 116 -21.07 -5.95 1.84
CA LYS A 116 -22.41 -6.25 2.32
C LYS A 116 -22.50 -7.72 2.67
N HIS A 117 -22.56 -8.04 3.97
CA HIS A 117 -23.05 -9.35 4.39
C HIS A 117 -24.54 -9.44 4.02
N VAL A 118 -24.86 -10.39 3.12
CA VAL A 118 -26.23 -10.81 2.79
C VAL A 118 -26.64 -11.91 3.75
#